data_AF-A0A9D1QU70-F1
#
_entry.id   AF-A0A9D1QU70-F1
#
_cell.length_a   1.000
_cell.length_b   1.000
_cell.length_c   1.000
_cell.angle_alpha   90.00
_cell.angle_beta   90.00
_cell.angle_gamma   90.00
#
_symmetry.space_group_name_H-M   'P 1'
#
loop_
_entity.id
_entity.type
_entity.pdbx_description
1 polymer ?
#
loop_
_entity_poly.entity_id
_entity_poly.type
_entity_poly.pdbx_seq_one_letter_code
_entity_poly.pdbx_strand_id
1 'polypeptide(L)'
;MKLQHNRDYVSGRIKSVTKQVKSKQRVADHGEVFTAEREVKAMCDLVKTETERIDSRFLEPACGDGNFLAEILSRKLAVVKKKYKKFPMDYEKYSVLAVSSLYGVDILQDNCEACRERLYRMWDKEYKAVCKKEVSEDCRRSVRFILSRNIVCGNALSLMRVDENQQDTGDPIVFSEWAFVTGYQLQRSDYTFARLMQGDDEARDLFGKKKRKKREEQMTLFNADEPTEKPSDEGEFLKKYVTHYRRVWENEQ
;
A
#
# COMPACT_ATOMS: atom_id res chain seq x y z
N MET A 1 68.76 -21.01 12.08
CA MET A 1 67.99 -21.18 10.83
C MET A 1 66.61 -20.57 11.05
N LYS A 2 66.27 -19.52 10.29
CA LYS A 2 64.97 -18.81 10.27
C LYS A 2 63.85 -19.81 9.92
N LEU A 3 62.61 -19.65 10.37
CA LEU A 3 61.66 -18.72 9.76
C LEU A 3 60.46 -18.42 10.67
N GLN A 4 60.08 -17.16 10.62
CA GLN A 4 58.94 -16.49 11.21
C GLN A 4 57.96 -16.18 10.06
N HIS A 5 56.69 -15.94 10.40
CA HIS A 5 55.60 -15.36 9.58
C HIS A 5 54.89 -16.28 8.57
N ASN A 6 53.57 -16.45 8.75
CA ASN A 6 52.64 -15.55 8.06
C ASN A 6 51.29 -15.42 8.78
N ARG A 7 50.87 -14.17 8.94
CA ARG A 7 49.54 -13.75 9.37
C ARG A 7 48.56 -13.86 8.18
N ASP A 8 47.27 -13.74 8.52
CA ASP A 8 46.28 -12.88 7.86
C ASP A 8 45.10 -13.52 7.06
N TYR A 9 43.90 -13.17 7.54
CA TYR A 9 42.57 -13.04 6.90
C TYR A 9 41.76 -14.35 6.71
N VAL A 10 40.49 -14.45 7.12
CA VAL A 10 39.36 -13.59 6.69
C VAL A 10 38.34 -13.37 7.81
N SER A 11 38.09 -12.09 8.09
CA SER A 11 36.90 -11.56 8.76
C SER A 11 35.65 -11.87 7.92
N GLY A 12 34.92 -12.92 8.29
CA GLY A 12 33.60 -13.21 7.76
C GLY A 12 32.55 -12.44 8.57
N ARG A 13 31.92 -11.43 7.96
CA ARG A 13 30.71 -10.78 8.49
C ARG A 13 29.70 -11.85 8.90
N ILE A 14 29.33 -11.86 10.18
CA ILE A 14 28.10 -12.53 10.63
C ILE A 14 26.95 -11.85 9.88
N LYS A 15 26.37 -12.53 8.89
CA LYS A 15 25.08 -12.12 8.33
C LYS A 15 24.08 -12.20 9.50
N SER A 16 23.55 -11.05 9.91
CA SER A 16 22.43 -10.99 10.84
C SER A 16 21.32 -11.90 10.32
N VAL A 17 21.05 -13.00 11.02
CA VAL A 17 19.88 -13.83 10.74
C VAL A 17 18.67 -12.99 11.15
N THR A 18 17.96 -12.45 10.17
CA THR A 18 16.71 -11.72 10.42
C THR A 18 15.72 -12.67 11.08
N LYS A 19 15.24 -12.28 12.27
CA LYS A 19 14.31 -13.08 13.08
C LYS A 19 12.96 -13.16 12.37
N GLN A 20 12.60 -14.34 11.87
CA GLN A 20 11.33 -14.58 11.15
C GLN A 20 10.09 -14.60 12.05
N VAL A 21 10.28 -14.67 13.37
CA VAL A 21 9.20 -14.76 14.35
C VAL A 21 9.38 -13.68 15.42
N LYS A 22 8.36 -12.84 15.61
CA LYS A 22 8.37 -11.82 16.67
C LYS A 22 8.33 -12.48 18.05
N SER A 23 7.32 -13.31 18.29
CA SER A 23 7.17 -14.17 19.48
C SER A 23 6.46 -15.48 19.13
N LYS A 24 6.70 -16.54 19.91
CA LYS A 24 5.99 -17.82 19.75
C LYS A 24 4.49 -17.68 20.01
N GLN A 25 4.10 -16.78 20.91
CA GLN A 25 2.70 -16.51 21.22
C GLN A 25 1.95 -15.96 20.00
N ARG A 26 2.54 -15.01 19.27
CA ARG A 26 1.92 -14.46 18.04
C ARG A 26 1.82 -15.48 16.91
N VAL A 27 2.74 -16.45 16.85
CA VAL A 27 2.61 -17.59 15.93
C VAL A 27 1.42 -18.45 16.31
N ALA A 28 1.24 -18.75 17.60
CA ALA A 28 0.15 -19.59 18.08
C ALA A 28 -1.22 -18.90 17.93
N ASP A 29 -1.32 -17.62 18.31
CA ASP A 29 -2.60 -16.90 18.37
C ASP A 29 -3.02 -16.31 17.03
N HIS A 30 -2.05 -15.92 16.18
CA HIS A 30 -2.31 -15.14 14.96
C HIS A 30 -1.66 -15.73 13.71
N GLY A 31 -0.91 -16.84 13.83
CA GLY A 31 -0.16 -17.39 12.69
C GLY A 31 0.96 -16.46 12.18
N GLU A 32 1.39 -15.48 12.97
CA GLU A 32 2.33 -14.45 12.51
C GLU A 32 3.73 -15.02 12.25
N VAL A 33 4.12 -15.08 10.98
CA VAL A 33 5.47 -15.40 10.54
C VAL A 33 5.89 -14.42 9.45
N PHE A 34 7.07 -13.83 9.57
CA PHE A 34 7.59 -12.93 8.55
C PHE A 34 8.13 -13.70 7.35
N THR A 35 7.59 -13.39 6.17
CA THR A 35 8.11 -13.90 4.90
C THR A 35 9.59 -13.53 4.74
N ALA A 36 10.41 -14.52 4.42
CA ALA A 36 11.85 -14.31 4.23
C ALA A 36 12.12 -13.37 3.05
N GLU A 37 13.13 -12.52 3.16
CA GLU A 37 13.52 -11.55 2.11
C GLU A 37 13.73 -12.23 0.74
N ARG A 38 14.31 -13.43 0.73
CA ARG A 38 14.51 -14.22 -0.51
C ARG A 38 13.18 -14.52 -1.20
N GLU A 39 12.18 -14.94 -0.45
CA GLU A 39 10.88 -15.34 -1.00
C GLU A 39 10.09 -14.12 -1.42
N VAL A 40 10.13 -13.02 -0.65
CA VAL A 40 9.52 -11.74 -1.04
C VAL A 40 10.05 -11.26 -2.39
N LYS A 41 11.37 -11.30 -2.58
CA LYS A 41 12.00 -10.90 -3.84
C LYS A 41 11.62 -11.82 -4.99
N ALA A 42 11.69 -13.13 -4.79
CA ALA A 42 11.32 -14.12 -5.80
C ALA A 42 9.86 -13.93 -6.26
N MET A 43 8.94 -13.72 -5.33
CA MET A 43 7.52 -13.47 -5.64
C MET A 43 7.33 -12.15 -6.38
N CYS A 44 8.02 -11.08 -5.96
CA CYS A 44 7.96 -9.79 -6.68
C CYS A 44 8.56 -9.89 -8.10
N ASP A 45 9.53 -10.79 -8.32
CA ASP A 45 10.11 -11.03 -9.65
C ASP A 45 9.14 -11.68 -10.64
N LEU A 46 8.16 -12.46 -10.15
CA LEU A 46 7.11 -13.05 -11.00
C LEU A 46 6.22 -11.99 -11.65
N VAL A 47 6.05 -10.84 -10.99
CA VAL A 47 5.23 -9.70 -11.45
C VAL A 47 6.07 -8.45 -11.66
N LYS A 48 7.34 -8.62 -12.03
CA LYS A 48 8.34 -7.54 -12.10
C LYS A 48 7.85 -6.30 -12.85
N THR A 49 7.24 -6.48 -14.02
CA THR A 49 6.72 -5.39 -14.86
C THR A 49 5.74 -4.50 -14.09
N GLU A 50 4.89 -5.08 -13.25
CA GLU A 50 3.94 -4.35 -12.41
C GLU A 50 4.64 -3.68 -11.23
N THR A 51 5.62 -4.34 -10.61
CA THR A 51 6.39 -3.75 -9.49
C THR A 51 7.27 -2.57 -9.92
N GLU A 52 7.65 -2.49 -11.19
CA GLU A 52 8.41 -1.38 -11.77
C GLU A 52 7.52 -0.28 -12.40
N ARG A 53 6.22 -0.52 -12.55
CA ARG A 53 5.25 0.48 -12.99
C ARG A 53 4.80 1.33 -11.80
N ILE A 54 5.12 2.63 -11.85
CA ILE A 54 4.96 3.55 -10.71
C ILE A 54 3.49 3.63 -10.25
N ASP A 55 2.55 3.61 -11.18
CA ASP A 55 1.11 3.73 -10.95
C ASP A 55 0.37 2.39 -10.75
N SER A 56 1.03 1.23 -10.92
CA SER A 56 0.41 -0.07 -10.59
C SER A 56 0.03 -0.14 -9.13
N ARG A 57 -1.18 -0.57 -8.82
CA ARG A 57 -1.65 -0.67 -7.43
C ARG A 57 -1.49 -2.08 -6.90
N PHE A 58 -1.08 -2.18 -5.64
CA PHE A 58 -0.86 -3.44 -4.93
C PHE A 58 -1.63 -3.42 -3.62
N LEU A 59 -2.32 -4.52 -3.33
CA LEU A 59 -3.03 -4.73 -2.07
C LEU A 59 -2.47 -5.99 -1.41
N GLU A 60 -2.13 -5.85 -0.13
CA GLU A 60 -1.66 -6.94 0.72
C GLU A 60 -2.67 -7.11 1.88
N PRO A 61 -3.51 -8.16 1.89
CA PRO A 61 -4.61 -8.32 2.86
C PRO A 61 -4.19 -8.90 4.23
N ALA A 62 -2.90 -9.09 4.50
CA ALA A 62 -2.32 -9.54 5.76
C ALA A 62 -0.88 -9.01 5.93
N CYS A 63 -0.73 -7.69 5.89
CA CYS A 63 0.52 -7.04 5.49
C CYS A 63 1.65 -7.12 6.49
N GLY A 64 1.37 -7.52 7.72
CA GLY A 64 2.31 -7.53 8.81
C GLY A 64 3.05 -6.19 8.91
N ASP A 65 4.37 -6.27 9.02
CA ASP A 65 5.26 -5.12 9.02
C ASP A 65 5.67 -4.63 7.61
N GLY A 66 5.00 -5.12 6.57
CA GLY A 66 5.08 -4.59 5.21
C GLY A 66 6.21 -5.15 4.35
N ASN A 67 6.64 -6.40 4.50
CA ASN A 67 7.76 -6.95 3.73
C ASN A 67 7.56 -6.86 2.20
N PHE A 68 6.40 -7.28 1.69
CA PHE A 68 6.07 -7.15 0.26
C PHE A 68 5.95 -5.69 -0.17
N LEU A 69 5.20 -4.88 0.58
CA LEU A 69 5.00 -3.46 0.26
C LEU A 69 6.32 -2.69 0.25
N ALA A 70 7.26 -3.01 1.14
CA ALA A 70 8.59 -2.42 1.19
C ALA A 70 9.42 -2.76 -0.05
N GLU A 71 9.45 -4.03 -0.47
CA GLU A 71 10.17 -4.45 -1.69
C GLU A 71 9.55 -3.78 -2.94
N ILE A 72 8.22 -3.74 -3.05
CA ILE A 72 7.53 -3.07 -4.16
C ILE A 72 7.83 -1.57 -4.16
N LEU A 73 7.77 -0.89 -3.00
CA LEU A 73 8.12 0.53 -2.89
C LEU A 73 9.56 0.78 -3.33
N SER A 74 10.50 -0.09 -2.91
CA SER A 74 11.91 0.01 -3.30
C SER A 74 12.08 -0.02 -4.82
N ARG A 75 11.42 -0.97 -5.50
CA ARG A 75 11.45 -1.09 -6.97
C ARG A 75 10.84 0.13 -7.66
N LYS A 76 9.67 0.60 -7.21
CA LYS A 76 9.04 1.82 -7.74
C LYS A 76 9.95 3.04 -7.56
N LEU A 77 10.52 3.25 -6.37
CA LEU A 77 11.43 4.38 -6.11
C LEU A 77 12.70 4.31 -6.94
N ALA A 78 13.24 3.11 -7.20
CA ALA A 78 14.37 2.95 -8.11
C ALA A 78 14.03 3.41 -9.54
N VAL A 79 12.82 3.12 -10.02
CA VAL A 79 12.33 3.60 -11.33
C VAL A 79 12.13 5.11 -11.33
N VAL A 80 11.49 5.67 -10.29
CA VAL A 80 11.30 7.13 -10.12
C VAL A 80 12.66 7.83 -10.13
N LYS A 81 13.63 7.34 -9.35
CA LYS A 81 14.99 7.89 -9.28
C LYS A 81 15.70 7.82 -10.62
N LYS A 82 15.62 6.69 -11.34
CA LYS A 82 16.23 6.54 -12.66
C LYS A 82 15.71 7.58 -13.65
N LYS A 83 14.40 7.85 -13.64
CA LYS A 83 13.74 8.79 -14.57
C LYS A 83 13.88 10.26 -14.18
N TYR A 84 13.74 10.57 -12.89
CA TYR A 84 13.49 11.95 -12.43
C TYR A 84 14.55 12.51 -11.46
N LYS A 85 15.65 11.81 -11.17
CA LYS A 85 16.69 12.31 -10.23
C LYS A 85 17.25 13.70 -10.54
N LYS A 86 17.16 14.16 -11.80
CA LYS A 86 17.64 15.49 -12.23
C LYS A 86 16.58 16.59 -12.04
N PHE A 87 15.33 16.22 -11.74
CA PHE A 87 14.17 17.10 -11.65
C PHE A 87 13.49 16.86 -10.29
N PRO A 88 13.93 17.54 -9.21
CA PRO A 88 13.45 17.29 -7.86
C PRO A 88 11.93 17.34 -7.70
N MET A 89 11.26 18.29 -8.37
CA MET A 89 9.81 18.42 -8.34
C MET A 89 9.08 17.23 -8.98
N ASP A 90 9.58 16.71 -10.10
CA ASP A 90 9.04 15.50 -10.72
C ASP A 90 9.34 14.26 -9.87
N TYR A 91 10.55 14.17 -9.33
CA TYR A 91 10.90 13.08 -8.41
C TYR A 91 9.94 13.04 -7.22
N GLU A 92 9.70 14.19 -6.57
CA GLU A 92 8.77 14.30 -5.46
C GLU A 92 7.38 13.81 -5.88
N LYS A 93 6.81 14.39 -6.93
CA LYS A 93 5.48 14.03 -7.45
C LYS A 93 5.33 12.53 -7.73
N TYR A 94 6.27 11.93 -8.47
CA TYR A 94 6.18 10.52 -8.83
C TYR A 94 6.57 9.56 -7.69
N SER A 95 7.35 10.02 -6.70
CA SER A 95 7.60 9.27 -5.48
C SER A 95 6.35 9.21 -4.58
N VAL A 96 5.55 10.29 -4.56
CA VAL A 96 4.23 10.30 -3.90
C VAL A 96 3.28 9.33 -4.60
N LEU A 97 3.27 9.31 -5.95
CA LEU A 97 2.49 8.33 -6.72
C LEU A 97 2.87 6.88 -6.39
N ALA A 98 4.17 6.61 -6.24
CA ALA A 98 4.66 5.28 -5.86
C ALA A 98 4.08 4.86 -4.50
N VAL A 99 4.15 5.71 -3.48
CA VAL A 99 3.60 5.41 -2.15
C VAL A 99 2.08 5.29 -2.18
N SER A 100 1.38 6.17 -2.90
CA SER A 100 -0.08 6.19 -2.95
C SER A 100 -0.69 4.97 -3.65
N SER A 101 0.12 4.18 -4.34
CA SER A 101 -0.29 2.95 -5.03
C SER A 101 -0.19 1.67 -4.18
N LEU A 102 0.23 1.79 -2.92
CA LEU A 102 0.43 0.65 -2.01
C LEU A 102 -0.69 0.61 -0.98
N TYR A 103 -1.31 -0.55 -0.80
CA TYR A 103 -2.41 -0.79 0.13
C TYR A 103 -2.14 -2.02 0.97
N GLY A 104 -2.58 -1.99 2.22
CA GLY A 104 -2.38 -3.09 3.17
C GLY A 104 -3.52 -3.19 4.18
N VAL A 105 -3.84 -4.40 4.58
CA VAL A 105 -4.70 -4.69 5.74
C VAL A 105 -3.90 -5.59 6.68
N ASP A 106 -3.94 -5.33 7.98
CA ASP A 106 -3.49 -6.29 8.98
C ASP A 106 -4.45 -6.27 10.16
N ILE A 107 -4.65 -7.42 10.80
CA ILE A 107 -5.54 -7.53 11.96
C ILE A 107 -4.92 -6.91 13.22
N LEU A 108 -3.59 -6.73 13.25
CA LEU A 108 -2.87 -6.17 14.38
C LEU A 108 -2.47 -4.71 14.11
N GLN A 109 -2.93 -3.83 14.99
CA GLN A 109 -2.66 -2.39 14.90
C GLN A 109 -1.15 -2.08 14.93
N ASP A 110 -0.37 -2.81 15.73
CA ASP A 110 1.08 -2.59 15.85
C ASP A 110 1.83 -2.94 14.56
N ASN A 111 1.35 -3.93 13.81
CA ASN A 111 1.87 -4.27 12.49
C ASN A 111 1.56 -3.16 11.48
N CYS A 112 0.32 -2.67 11.44
CA CYS A 112 -0.06 -1.55 10.59
C CYS A 112 0.81 -0.31 10.84
N GLU A 113 1.06 0.03 12.10
CA GLU A 113 1.92 1.15 12.47
C GLU A 113 3.38 0.94 12.05
N ALA A 114 3.93 -0.25 12.29
CA ALA A 114 5.27 -0.62 11.86
C ALA A 114 5.42 -0.56 10.33
N CYS A 115 4.43 -1.05 9.59
CA CYS A 115 4.37 -1.01 8.14
C CYS A 115 4.37 0.44 7.62
N ARG A 116 3.48 1.29 8.15
CA ARG A 116 3.41 2.72 7.80
C ARG A 116 4.74 3.44 8.04
N GLU A 117 5.35 3.26 9.20
CA GLU A 117 6.62 3.91 9.54
C GLU A 117 7.78 3.37 8.68
N ARG A 118 7.81 2.07 8.39
CA ARG A 118 8.81 1.46 7.49
C ARG A 118 8.73 2.06 6.09
N LEU A 119 7.54 2.07 5.49
CA LEU A 119 7.32 2.63 4.15
C LEU A 119 7.67 4.12 4.10
N TYR A 120 7.23 4.88 5.11
CA TYR A 120 7.57 6.29 5.23
C TYR A 120 9.09 6.52 5.29
N ARG A 121 9.81 5.79 6.15
CA ARG A 121 11.27 5.93 6.29
C ARG A 121 12.01 5.62 4.99
N MET A 122 11.58 4.57 4.28
CA MET A 122 12.15 4.21 2.97
C MET A 122 11.96 5.32 1.95
N TRP A 123 10.74 5.85 1.85
CA TRP A 123 10.44 6.97 0.96
C TRP A 123 11.20 8.24 1.33
N ASP A 124 11.16 8.65 2.60
CA ASP A 124 11.77 9.91 3.08
C ASP A 124 13.28 9.90 2.92
N LYS A 125 13.94 8.73 3.12
CA LYS A 125 15.37 8.56 2.85
C LYS A 125 15.72 8.90 1.40
N GLU A 126 15.01 8.30 0.44
CA GLU A 126 15.30 8.54 -0.99
C GLU A 126 14.89 9.95 -1.42
N TYR A 127 13.77 10.45 -0.90
CA TYR A 127 13.29 11.81 -1.12
C TYR A 127 14.28 12.89 -0.65
N LYS A 128 14.79 12.78 0.59
CA LYS A 128 15.86 13.66 1.09
C LYS A 128 17.12 13.59 0.22
N ALA A 129 17.51 12.38 -0.19
CA ALA A 129 18.72 12.18 -0.99
C ALA A 129 18.65 12.87 -2.36
N VAL A 130 17.48 12.89 -3.00
CA VAL A 130 17.27 13.50 -4.31
C VAL A 130 16.95 14.99 -4.22
N CYS A 131 15.98 15.38 -3.39
CA CYS A 131 15.48 16.76 -3.33
C CYS A 131 16.33 17.68 -2.45
N LYS A 132 17.14 17.14 -1.54
CA LYS A 132 18.09 17.90 -0.71
C LYS A 132 17.44 19.09 0.01
N LYS A 133 17.71 20.32 -0.45
CA LYS A 133 17.19 21.57 0.14
C LYS A 133 15.75 21.89 -0.28
N GLU A 134 15.23 21.22 -1.32
CA GLU A 134 13.87 21.42 -1.85
C GLU A 134 12.82 20.55 -1.14
N VAL A 135 13.20 19.86 -0.07
CA VAL A 135 12.27 19.01 0.68
C VAL A 135 11.17 19.86 1.32
N SER A 136 9.93 19.51 0.99
CA SER A 136 8.70 20.07 1.58
C SER A 136 8.19 19.22 2.76
N GLU A 137 7.92 19.87 3.90
CA GLU A 137 7.22 19.25 5.04
C GLU A 137 5.75 18.94 4.74
N ASP A 138 5.08 19.77 3.93
CA ASP A 138 3.72 19.51 3.45
C ASP A 138 3.65 18.20 2.65
N CYS A 139 4.66 17.93 1.82
CA CYS A 139 4.78 16.65 1.11
C CYS A 139 4.98 15.49 2.09
N ARG A 140 5.82 15.63 3.12
CA ARG A 140 6.00 14.59 4.14
C ARG A 140 4.71 14.31 4.89
N ARG A 141 3.97 15.35 5.28
CA ARG A 141 2.66 15.22 5.93
C ARG A 141 1.68 14.50 5.02
N SER A 142 1.66 14.83 3.73
CA SER A 142 0.85 14.16 2.73
C SER A 142 1.16 12.67 2.59
N VAL A 143 2.44 12.29 2.57
CA VAL A 143 2.81 10.87 2.50
C VAL A 143 2.41 10.10 3.75
N ARG A 144 2.55 10.71 4.95
CA ARG A 144 2.05 10.10 6.19
C ARG A 144 0.54 9.91 6.16
N PHE A 145 -0.20 10.90 5.67
CA PHE A 145 -1.65 10.83 5.51
C PHE A 145 -2.08 9.75 4.51
N ILE A 146 -1.43 9.67 3.36
CA ILE A 146 -1.69 8.62 2.37
C ILE A 146 -1.47 7.23 2.99
N LEU A 147 -0.36 7.03 3.71
CA LEU A 147 -0.06 5.75 4.37
C LEU A 147 -1.06 5.40 5.47
N SER A 148 -1.59 6.38 6.23
CA SER A 148 -2.61 6.12 7.24
C SER A 148 -3.96 5.71 6.64
N ARG A 149 -4.26 6.19 5.43
CA ARG A 149 -5.47 5.82 4.66
C ARG A 149 -5.31 4.51 3.88
N ASN A 150 -4.08 4.16 3.51
CA ASN A 150 -3.83 3.01 2.64
C ASN A 150 -3.44 1.73 3.39
N ILE A 151 -2.86 1.83 4.59
CA ILE A 151 -2.57 0.69 5.46
C ILE A 151 -3.59 0.72 6.58
N VAL A 152 -4.50 -0.23 6.66
CA VAL A 152 -5.68 -0.19 7.55
C VAL A 152 -5.65 -1.38 8.51
N CYS A 153 -5.87 -1.11 9.80
CA CYS A 153 -6.12 -2.17 10.76
C CYS A 153 -7.54 -2.70 10.57
N GLY A 154 -7.68 -3.98 10.25
CA GLY A 154 -8.97 -4.58 9.92
C GLY A 154 -8.87 -6.06 9.60
N ASN A 155 -10.03 -6.67 9.46
CA ASN A 155 -10.20 -8.06 9.11
C ASN A 155 -10.47 -8.16 7.60
N ALA A 156 -9.48 -8.62 6.83
CA ALA A 156 -9.61 -8.73 5.38
C ALA A 156 -10.57 -9.86 4.93
N LEU A 157 -11.02 -10.74 5.84
CA LEU A 157 -11.99 -11.79 5.54
C LEU A 157 -13.43 -11.26 5.62
N SER A 158 -13.74 -10.48 6.66
CA SER A 158 -15.06 -9.84 6.83
C SER A 158 -15.15 -8.47 6.17
N LEU A 159 -14.01 -7.90 5.76
CA LEU A 159 -13.88 -6.57 5.17
C LEU A 159 -14.22 -5.43 6.14
N MET A 160 -14.20 -5.70 7.44
CA MET A 160 -14.51 -4.75 8.52
C MET A 160 -13.25 -4.30 9.26
N ARG A 161 -13.33 -3.12 9.88
CA ARG A 161 -12.32 -2.68 10.85
C ARG A 161 -12.47 -3.50 12.13
N VAL A 162 -11.41 -3.55 12.92
CA VAL A 162 -11.39 -4.28 14.18
C VAL A 162 -11.08 -3.36 15.36
N ASP A 163 -11.56 -3.75 16.55
CA ASP A 163 -11.24 -3.12 17.82
C ASP A 163 -9.88 -3.60 18.36
N GLU A 164 -9.53 -3.16 19.57
CA GLU A 164 -8.30 -3.57 20.27
C GLU A 164 -8.22 -5.07 20.58
N ASN A 165 -9.37 -5.76 20.61
CA ASN A 165 -9.51 -7.19 20.83
C ASN A 165 -9.66 -7.98 19.52
N GLN A 166 -9.39 -7.32 18.38
CA GLN A 166 -9.44 -7.91 17.03
C GLN A 166 -10.84 -8.39 16.63
N GLN A 167 -11.89 -7.82 17.23
CA GLN A 167 -13.28 -8.08 16.88
C GLN A 167 -13.78 -7.02 15.90
N ASP A 168 -14.60 -7.42 14.93
CA ASP A 168 -15.14 -6.50 13.92
C ASP A 168 -16.00 -5.40 14.56
N THR A 169 -15.77 -4.13 14.21
CA THR A 169 -16.48 -2.97 14.80
C THR A 169 -17.77 -2.58 14.07
N GLY A 170 -18.18 -3.34 13.05
CA GLY A 170 -19.28 -2.98 12.15
C GLY A 170 -18.93 -1.88 11.13
N ASP A 171 -17.81 -1.17 11.33
CA ASP A 171 -17.30 -0.21 10.36
C ASP A 171 -16.59 -0.93 9.21
N PRO A 172 -16.88 -0.63 7.94
CA PRO A 172 -16.18 -1.25 6.82
C PRO A 172 -14.74 -0.73 6.70
N ILE A 173 -13.84 -1.58 6.18
CA ILE A 173 -12.54 -1.12 5.70
C ILE A 173 -12.78 -0.18 4.52
N VAL A 174 -12.19 1.01 4.58
CA VAL A 174 -12.26 2.01 3.51
C VAL A 174 -10.87 2.27 2.97
N PHE A 175 -10.72 2.17 1.66
CA PHE A 175 -9.51 2.56 0.96
C PHE A 175 -9.69 3.87 0.18
N SER A 176 -8.62 4.64 0.16
CA SER A 176 -8.51 5.86 -0.64
C SER A 176 -7.77 5.55 -1.94
N GLU A 177 -8.44 5.62 -3.08
CA GLU A 177 -7.80 5.60 -4.40
C GLU A 177 -7.19 6.96 -4.72
N TRP A 178 -5.94 6.97 -5.15
CA TRP A 178 -5.22 8.19 -5.52
C TRP A 178 -4.90 8.22 -7.02
N ALA A 179 -5.17 9.34 -7.69
CA ALA A 179 -4.86 9.54 -9.10
C ALA A 179 -4.52 10.99 -9.42
N PHE A 180 -3.39 11.23 -10.09
CA PHE A 180 -3.10 12.57 -10.62
C PHE A 180 -4.05 12.89 -11.77
N VAL A 181 -4.75 14.01 -11.68
CA VAL A 181 -5.68 14.47 -12.72
C VAL A 181 -5.02 15.48 -13.67
N THR A 182 -4.54 16.60 -13.12
CA THR A 182 -3.92 17.67 -13.91
C THR A 182 -2.78 18.30 -13.11
N GLY A 183 -1.60 18.43 -13.73
CA GLY A 183 -0.45 19.09 -13.10
C GLY A 183 -0.09 18.45 -11.76
N TYR A 184 -0.29 19.19 -10.68
CA TYR A 184 0.02 18.79 -9.30
C TYR A 184 -1.24 18.44 -8.46
N GLN A 185 -2.41 18.37 -9.10
CA GLN A 185 -3.65 18.00 -8.44
C GLN A 185 -3.76 16.48 -8.32
N LEU A 186 -3.90 16.00 -7.09
CA LEU A 186 -4.11 14.61 -6.74
C LEU A 186 -5.58 14.43 -6.31
N GLN A 187 -6.28 13.58 -7.05
CA GLN A 187 -7.63 13.16 -6.72
C GLN A 187 -7.56 12.02 -5.71
N ARG A 188 -8.42 12.08 -4.70
CA ARG A 188 -8.74 10.99 -3.77
C ARG A 188 -10.17 10.55 -4.00
N SER A 189 -10.40 9.25 -4.16
CA SER A 189 -11.73 8.65 -4.19
C SER A 189 -11.80 7.56 -3.12
N ASP A 190 -12.75 7.66 -2.18
CA ASP A 190 -12.89 6.69 -1.09
C ASP A 190 -13.93 5.62 -1.43
N TYR A 191 -13.57 4.36 -1.21
CA TYR A 191 -14.41 3.19 -1.45
C TYR A 191 -14.34 2.24 -0.25
N THR A 192 -15.46 1.61 0.07
CA THR A 192 -15.42 0.42 0.93
C THR A 192 -14.64 -0.70 0.25
N PHE A 193 -13.97 -1.54 1.04
CA PHE A 193 -13.19 -2.65 0.52
C PHE A 193 -14.10 -3.69 -0.17
N ALA A 194 -15.32 -3.89 0.34
CA ALA A 194 -16.35 -4.70 -0.31
C ALA A 194 -16.61 -4.29 -1.77
N ARG A 195 -16.71 -2.98 -2.07
CA ARG A 195 -16.96 -2.51 -3.45
C ARG A 195 -15.84 -2.93 -4.38
N LEU A 196 -14.59 -2.82 -3.91
CA LEU A 196 -13.41 -3.15 -4.69
C LEU A 196 -13.30 -4.66 -4.98
N MET A 197 -13.84 -5.49 -4.09
CA MET A 197 -13.86 -6.95 -4.25
C MET A 197 -15.01 -7.46 -5.13
N GLN A 198 -16.15 -6.76 -5.14
CA GLN A 198 -17.36 -7.17 -5.88
C GLN A 198 -17.22 -7.12 -7.40
N GLY A 199 -16.27 -6.35 -7.93
CA GLY A 199 -15.77 -6.56 -9.29
C GLY A 199 -16.81 -6.51 -10.40
N ASP A 200 -17.78 -5.58 -10.35
CA ASP A 200 -18.57 -5.25 -11.54
C ASP A 200 -17.61 -4.90 -12.69
N ASP A 201 -17.97 -5.25 -13.92
CA ASP A 201 -17.16 -4.97 -15.11
C ASP A 201 -16.81 -3.46 -15.23
N GLU A 202 -17.59 -2.56 -14.62
CA GLU A 202 -17.26 -1.13 -14.49
C GLU A 202 -16.17 -0.82 -13.44
N ALA A 203 -16.06 -1.61 -12.36
CA ALA A 203 -15.02 -1.49 -11.34
C ALA A 203 -13.68 -2.06 -11.81
N ARG A 204 -13.69 -3.12 -12.65
CA ARG A 204 -12.48 -3.61 -13.34
C ARG A 204 -11.95 -2.60 -14.35
N ASP A 205 -12.84 -1.82 -14.97
CA ASP A 205 -12.51 -0.72 -15.89
C ASP A 205 -12.01 0.57 -15.17
N LEU A 206 -11.94 0.60 -13.84
CA LEU A 206 -11.26 1.67 -13.09
C LEU A 206 -9.72 1.56 -13.16
N PHE A 207 -9.19 0.36 -13.48
CA PHE A 207 -7.75 0.09 -13.59
C PHE A 207 -7.27 -0.13 -15.05
N GLY A 208 -8.16 0.01 -16.04
CA GLY A 208 -7.88 -0.18 -17.47
C GLY A 208 -8.39 0.99 -18.33
N LYS A 209 -7.66 1.34 -19.40
CA LYS A 209 -8.12 2.38 -20.35
C LYS A 209 -9.30 1.85 -21.19
N LYS A 210 -10.49 2.41 -20.94
CA LYS A 210 -11.75 2.41 -21.73
C LYS A 210 -11.78 1.56 -23.01
N LYS A 211 -12.71 0.60 -23.08
CA LYS A 211 -13.42 0.25 -24.33
C LYS A 211 -14.94 0.19 -24.08
N ARG A 212 -15.67 1.16 -24.66
CA ARG A 212 -17.15 1.16 -24.65
C ARG A 212 -17.66 -0.09 -25.37
N LYS A 213 -18.47 -0.90 -24.69
CA LYS A 213 -19.37 -1.86 -25.35
C LYS A 213 -20.81 -1.50 -25.03
N LYS A 214 -21.58 -1.30 -26.09
CA LYS A 214 -23.03 -1.05 -26.08
C LYS A 214 -23.71 -2.36 -25.67
N ARG A 215 -24.66 -2.35 -24.74
CA ARG A 215 -25.51 -3.51 -24.51
C ARG A 215 -26.98 -3.09 -24.44
N GLU A 216 -27.75 -3.83 -25.22
CA GLU A 216 -29.18 -3.70 -25.51
C GLU A 216 -30.02 -4.23 -24.33
N GLU A 217 -31.23 -3.68 -24.23
CA GLU A 217 -32.28 -3.97 -23.26
C GLU A 217 -32.77 -5.44 -23.34
N GLN A 218 -33.14 -6.08 -22.22
CA GLN A 218 -34.54 -6.45 -21.86
C GLN A 218 -34.66 -7.48 -20.68
N MET A 219 -35.83 -7.43 -20.00
CA MET A 219 -36.57 -8.46 -19.20
C MET A 219 -36.56 -8.31 -17.64
N THR A 220 -37.57 -7.69 -17.00
CA THR A 220 -38.93 -8.16 -16.51
C THR A 220 -38.90 -8.90 -15.16
N LEU A 221 -39.48 -8.37 -14.07
CA LEU A 221 -40.88 -8.40 -13.56
C LEU A 221 -41.24 -9.68 -12.75
N PHE A 222 -41.71 -9.50 -11.48
CA PHE A 222 -42.14 -10.47 -10.44
C PHE A 222 -41.02 -11.05 -9.54
N ASN A 223 -41.04 -11.08 -8.19
CA ASN A 223 -42.10 -10.94 -7.16
C ASN A 223 -41.53 -10.43 -5.81
N ALA A 224 -42.45 -10.02 -4.93
CA ALA A 224 -42.27 -9.22 -3.71
C ALA A 224 -41.99 -9.97 -2.39
N ASP A 225 -41.57 -9.16 -1.41
CA ASP A 225 -41.68 -9.25 0.07
C ASP A 225 -40.69 -10.09 0.90
N GLU A 226 -39.72 -9.39 1.52
CA GLU A 226 -39.49 -9.33 2.98
C GLU A 226 -38.50 -8.16 3.30
N PRO A 227 -38.79 -7.27 4.28
CA PRO A 227 -37.84 -6.24 4.70
C PRO A 227 -36.91 -6.81 5.77
N THR A 228 -35.84 -7.49 5.36
CA THR A 228 -34.67 -7.64 6.22
C THR A 228 -33.77 -6.44 5.99
N GLU A 229 -33.65 -5.54 6.97
CA GLU A 229 -32.51 -4.62 7.08
C GLU A 229 -31.23 -5.45 7.26
N LYS A 230 -30.74 -6.00 6.15
CA LYS A 230 -29.33 -6.34 6.03
C LYS A 230 -28.62 -4.99 5.87
N PRO A 231 -27.51 -4.72 6.60
CA PRO A 231 -26.61 -3.66 6.17
C PRO A 231 -26.32 -3.91 4.69
N SER A 232 -26.37 -2.87 3.85
CA SER A 232 -26.20 -3.02 2.41
C SER A 232 -24.92 -3.82 2.15
N ASP A 233 -25.08 -5.07 1.74
CA ASP A 233 -24.01 -6.02 1.41
C ASP A 233 -23.28 -5.58 0.12
N GLU A 234 -23.65 -4.42 -0.42
CA GLU A 234 -23.06 -3.79 -1.60
C GLU A 234 -22.07 -2.75 -1.11
N GLY A 235 -20.78 -2.95 -1.38
CA GLY A 235 -19.82 -1.92 -1.02
C GLY A 235 -20.11 -0.62 -1.79
N GLU A 236 -19.77 0.52 -1.19
CA GLU A 236 -20.15 1.83 -1.71
C GLU A 236 -18.96 2.74 -2.06
N PHE A 237 -19.18 3.67 -2.99
CA PHE A 237 -18.35 4.86 -3.16
C PHE A 237 -18.80 5.92 -2.16
N LEU A 238 -17.86 6.49 -1.41
CA LEU A 238 -18.19 7.39 -0.31
C LEU A 238 -18.04 8.86 -0.71
N LYS A 239 -16.85 9.24 -1.15
CA LYS A 239 -16.53 10.66 -1.37
C LYS A 239 -15.32 10.83 -2.27
N LYS A 240 -15.25 12.01 -2.89
CA LYS A 240 -14.16 12.43 -3.78
C LYS A 240 -13.63 13.79 -3.41
N TYR A 241 -12.31 13.94 -3.51
CA TYR A 241 -11.57 15.17 -3.23
C TYR A 241 -10.55 15.43 -4.32
N VAL A 242 -10.28 16.69 -4.61
CA VAL A 242 -9.19 17.11 -5.50
C VAL A 242 -8.45 18.24 -4.80
N THR A 243 -7.16 18.05 -4.56
CA THR A 243 -6.30 19.08 -3.99
C THR A 243 -4.87 18.88 -4.48
N HIS A 244 -4.01 19.86 -4.21
CA HIS A 244 -2.59 19.74 -4.50
C HIS A 244 -2.01 18.53 -3.75
N TYR A 245 -1.14 17.73 -4.37
CA TYR A 245 -0.63 16.49 -3.77
C TYR A 245 0.11 16.70 -2.43
N ARG A 246 0.64 17.90 -2.19
CA ARG A 246 1.26 18.33 -0.91
C ARG A 246 0.26 18.66 0.19
N ARG A 247 -1.03 18.73 -0.11
CA ARG A 247 -2.08 19.24 0.80
C ARG A 247 -3.26 18.27 0.95
N VAL A 248 -3.06 16.99 0.62
CA VAL A 248 -4.14 15.98 0.73
C VAL A 248 -4.68 15.78 2.14
N TRP A 249 -3.90 16.16 3.16
CA TRP A 249 -4.28 16.15 4.57
C TRP A 249 -5.22 17.30 4.97
N GLU A 250 -5.39 18.34 4.15
CA GLU A 250 -6.33 19.44 4.45
C GLU A 250 -7.80 18.98 4.37
N ASN A 251 -8.07 17.90 3.63
CA ASN A 251 -9.40 17.30 3.46
C ASN A 251 -9.63 16.14 4.43
N GLU A 252 -9.25 16.32 5.71
CA GLU A 252 -9.44 15.32 6.78
C GLU A 252 -10.93 15.08 7.14
N GLN A 253 -11.86 15.87 6.61
CA GLN A 253 -13.31 15.80 6.84
C GLN A 253 -14.05 14.79 5.95
#